data_AF-A0A8C0ZFJ6-F1
#
_entry.id   AF-A0A8C0ZFJ6-F1
#
_cell.length_a   1.000
_cell.length_b   1.000
_cell.length_c   1.000
_cell.angle_alpha   90.00
_cell.angle_beta   90.00
_cell.angle_gamma   90.00
#
_symmetry.space_group_name_H-M   'P 1'
#
loop_
_entity.id
_entity.type
_entity.pdbx_description
1 polymer ?
#
loop_
_entity_poly.entity_id
_entity_poly.type
_entity_poly.pdbx_seq_one_letter_code
_entity_poly.pdbx_strand_id
1 'polypeptide(L)'
;PGPGASAWLRGCRVFVFPRPRTNAVGRPCAPSHRRFWLVIREDGHMVTARQEPRLVLVSANCDDGHLVLEARDMERISVPVKLPEKNPVRNCRVFGQDIQGRDCGDEVAQWITTFLNSEPCRLVHFESFMAPRKSKDSIALFRNTDEVAYPDCSPVLIISEASMDDLNAKLEKKVKIQNFRPNILVTDCSAFEEDTWEDILIGDVEMKGTVCCGRCILTTVNPDTGVIDRKEPLETLKSYRLCDPSEKHIYKTSPLFGKYFAVDRTGTIQVGDPVYKMIWE
;
A
#
# COMPACT_ATOMS: atom_id res chain seq x y z
N PRO A 1 35.10 4.38 -7.61
CA PRO A 1 34.92 3.73 -6.29
C PRO A 1 33.43 3.51 -6.02
N GLY A 2 32.89 2.39 -6.51
CA GLY A 2 31.52 1.99 -6.23
C GLY A 2 31.47 1.24 -4.89
N PRO A 3 30.41 1.40 -4.08
CA PRO A 3 30.25 0.65 -2.85
C PRO A 3 30.09 -0.84 -3.20
N GLY A 4 30.98 -1.67 -2.66
CA GLY A 4 30.91 -3.12 -2.79
C GLY A 4 29.82 -3.68 -1.89
N ALA A 5 28.70 -4.12 -2.47
CA ALA A 5 27.67 -4.85 -1.74
C ALA A 5 28.18 -6.27 -1.43
N SER A 6 28.68 -6.51 -0.22
CA SER A 6 29.06 -7.85 0.23
C SER A 6 28.52 -8.19 1.61
N ALA A 7 27.21 -8.46 1.68
CA ALA A 7 26.66 -9.52 2.53
C ALA A 7 25.42 -10.14 1.88
N TRP A 8 25.43 -11.47 1.81
CA TRP A 8 24.40 -12.27 1.18
C TRP A 8 23.28 -12.57 2.20
N LEU A 9 22.06 -12.08 1.96
CA LEU A 9 20.86 -12.75 2.46
C LEU A 9 20.56 -13.89 1.46
N ARG A 10 20.99 -15.11 1.77
CA ARG A 10 20.74 -16.26 0.87
C ARG A 10 19.25 -16.61 0.90
N GLY A 11 18.58 -16.48 -0.24
CA GLY A 11 17.34 -17.20 -0.53
C GLY A 11 16.13 -16.33 -0.90
N CYS A 12 16.03 -15.10 -0.42
CA CYS A 12 14.76 -14.36 -0.45
C CYS A 12 14.21 -14.06 -1.85
N ARG A 13 13.05 -14.61 -2.23
CA ARG A 13 12.33 -14.26 -3.48
C ARG A 13 11.18 -13.30 -3.22
N VAL A 14 11.06 -12.27 -4.06
CA VAL A 14 9.92 -11.35 -4.06
C VAL A 14 8.70 -11.98 -4.73
N PHE A 15 7.54 -11.85 -4.11
CA PHE A 15 6.21 -11.98 -4.70
C PHE A 15 5.50 -10.62 -4.70
N VAL A 16 5.14 -10.14 -5.88
CA VAL A 16 4.21 -9.01 -6.06
C VAL A 16 2.84 -9.63 -6.38
N PHE A 17 1.78 -9.23 -5.67
CA PHE A 17 0.41 -9.70 -5.96
C PHE A 17 0.07 -9.59 -7.46
N PRO A 18 -0.63 -10.58 -8.04
CA PRO A 18 -0.41 -11.00 -9.43
C PRO A 18 -0.78 -9.98 -10.52
N ARG A 19 -0.02 -10.09 -11.62
CA ARG A 19 -0.12 -9.45 -12.95
C ARG A 19 -1.20 -10.09 -13.85
N PRO A 20 -1.30 -9.70 -15.13
CA PRO A 20 -0.87 -10.65 -16.16
C PRO A 20 0.21 -10.12 -17.12
N ARG A 21 0.91 -11.09 -17.73
CA ARG A 21 2.03 -10.95 -18.66
C ARG A 21 1.62 -10.19 -19.93
N THR A 22 2.45 -9.25 -20.37
CA THR A 22 2.92 -9.10 -21.77
C THR A 22 4.08 -8.11 -21.79
N ASN A 23 5.05 -8.39 -22.66
CA ASN A 23 6.30 -7.64 -22.86
C ASN A 23 6.08 -6.19 -23.32
N ALA A 24 7.18 -5.43 -23.26
CA ALA A 24 7.46 -4.14 -23.91
C ALA A 24 7.32 -2.87 -23.04
N VAL A 25 8.48 -2.24 -22.82
CA VAL A 25 8.78 -0.80 -22.74
C VAL A 25 7.60 0.14 -22.47
N GLY A 26 7.62 0.80 -21.31
CA GLY A 26 6.87 2.05 -21.07
C GLY A 26 5.35 1.93 -21.06
N ARG A 27 4.75 1.26 -20.06
CA ARG A 27 3.30 1.35 -19.82
C ARG A 27 2.97 2.46 -18.79
N PRO A 28 2.03 3.38 -19.09
CA PRO A 28 1.60 4.47 -18.19
C PRO A 28 0.91 4.07 -16.88
N CYS A 29 0.76 2.77 -16.58
CA CYS A 29 0.00 2.28 -15.42
C CYS A 29 0.70 1.03 -14.85
N ALA A 30 1.83 1.24 -14.17
CA ALA A 30 2.43 0.20 -13.33
C ALA A 30 1.56 -0.05 -12.07
N PRO A 31 1.61 -1.24 -11.44
CA PRO A 31 0.86 -1.53 -10.19
C PRO A 31 1.08 -0.53 -9.05
N SER A 32 2.21 0.20 -9.08
CA SER A 32 2.51 1.34 -8.20
C SER A 32 1.49 2.49 -8.29
N HIS A 33 0.75 2.61 -9.38
CA HIS A 33 -0.29 3.65 -9.59
C HIS A 33 -1.62 3.31 -8.91
N ARG A 34 -1.81 2.13 -8.31
CA ARG A 34 -3.07 1.81 -7.58
C ARG A 34 -3.32 2.74 -6.40
N ARG A 35 -2.28 3.31 -5.79
CA ARG A 35 -2.39 4.29 -4.68
C ARG A 35 -2.35 5.76 -5.14
N PHE A 36 -2.53 5.98 -6.44
CA PHE A 36 -2.73 7.30 -7.04
C PHE A 36 -4.20 7.58 -7.30
N TRP A 37 -5.10 6.70 -6.83
CA TRP A 37 -6.54 6.89 -6.87
C TRP A 37 -7.11 6.98 -5.46
N LEU A 38 -8.07 7.86 -5.26
CA LEU A 38 -8.69 8.11 -3.97
C LEU A 38 -10.19 8.26 -4.14
N VAL A 39 -10.96 7.59 -3.27
CA VAL A 39 -12.38 7.87 -3.12
C VAL A 39 -12.54 9.00 -2.10
N ILE A 40 -13.28 10.03 -2.47
CA ILE A 40 -13.60 11.18 -1.61
C ILE A 40 -15.11 11.35 -1.50
N ARG A 41 -15.55 11.96 -0.39
CA ARG A 41 -16.89 12.55 -0.29
C ARG A 41 -16.93 13.89 -1.03
N GLU A 42 -18.13 14.46 -1.20
CA GLU A 42 -18.29 15.78 -1.85
C GLU A 42 -17.52 16.91 -1.15
N ASP A 43 -17.27 16.80 0.15
CA ASP A 43 -16.48 17.76 0.93
C ASP A 43 -14.95 17.57 0.80
N GLY A 44 -14.51 16.61 -0.02
CA GLY A 44 -13.10 16.32 -0.27
C GLY A 44 -12.44 15.37 0.75
N HIS A 45 -13.13 14.94 1.81
CA HIS A 45 -12.56 14.01 2.77
C HIS A 45 -12.42 12.60 2.19
N MET A 46 -11.28 11.96 2.46
CA MET A 46 -11.04 10.57 2.05
C MET A 46 -12.08 9.59 2.60
N VAL A 47 -12.46 8.64 1.76
CA VAL A 47 -13.21 7.44 2.15
C VAL A 47 -12.25 6.26 2.13
N THR A 48 -12.09 5.63 3.29
CA THR A 48 -11.22 4.47 3.48
C THR A 48 -12.03 3.28 3.94
N ALA A 49 -11.49 2.07 3.80
CA ALA A 49 -12.15 0.86 4.29
C ALA A 49 -12.29 0.76 5.83
N ARG A 50 -11.79 1.75 6.58
CA ARG A 50 -12.16 1.95 8.00
C ARG A 50 -13.58 2.48 8.15
N GLN A 51 -14.02 3.34 7.22
CA GLN A 51 -15.35 3.93 7.18
C GLN A 51 -16.29 3.07 6.32
N GLU A 52 -15.83 2.66 5.14
CA GLU A 52 -16.60 1.87 4.16
C GLU A 52 -15.88 0.57 3.81
N PRO A 53 -15.98 -0.49 4.66
CA PRO A 53 -15.25 -1.75 4.48
C PRO A 53 -15.48 -2.43 3.14
N ARG A 54 -16.66 -2.24 2.54
CA ARG A 54 -17.02 -2.75 1.21
C ARG A 54 -16.06 -2.28 0.10
N LEU A 55 -15.31 -1.20 0.30
CA LEU A 55 -14.26 -0.75 -0.63
C LEU A 55 -13.23 -1.85 -0.95
N VAL A 56 -12.98 -2.79 -0.03
CA VAL A 56 -12.01 -3.88 -0.30
C VAL A 56 -12.49 -4.87 -1.37
N LEU A 57 -13.79 -4.87 -1.66
CA LEU A 57 -14.43 -5.73 -2.66
C LEU A 57 -14.34 -5.16 -4.07
N VAL A 58 -13.92 -3.90 -4.22
CA VAL A 58 -13.66 -3.30 -5.52
C VAL A 58 -12.30 -3.78 -6.01
N SER A 59 -12.30 -4.56 -7.07
CA SER A 59 -11.11 -4.88 -7.84
C SER A 59 -10.76 -3.68 -8.72
N ALA A 60 -9.49 -3.28 -8.69
CA ALA A 60 -8.98 -2.15 -9.45
C ALA A 60 -7.76 -2.60 -10.24
N ASN A 61 -7.88 -2.75 -11.55
CA ASN A 61 -6.82 -3.25 -12.42
C ASN A 61 -6.38 -2.18 -13.41
N CYS A 62 -5.09 -2.12 -13.72
CA CYS A 62 -4.60 -1.31 -14.83
C CYS A 62 -4.61 -2.17 -16.09
N ASP A 63 -5.34 -1.76 -17.12
CA ASP A 63 -5.28 -2.39 -18.44
C ASP A 63 -5.26 -1.33 -19.54
N ASP A 64 -4.34 -1.49 -20.50
CA ASP A 64 -4.15 -0.60 -21.66
C ASP A 64 -4.33 0.91 -21.40
N GLY A 65 -3.65 1.45 -20.38
CA GLY A 65 -3.72 2.88 -20.03
C GLY A 65 -5.01 3.31 -19.32
N HIS A 66 -5.82 2.37 -18.87
CA HIS A 66 -7.05 2.58 -18.13
C HIS A 66 -7.01 1.90 -16.75
N LEU A 67 -7.64 2.54 -15.77
CA LEU A 67 -8.07 1.90 -14.54
C LEU A 67 -9.44 1.24 -14.78
N VAL A 68 -9.49 -0.06 -14.61
CA VAL A 68 -10.69 -0.88 -14.68
C VAL A 68 -11.15 -1.17 -13.26
N LEU A 69 -12.38 -0.79 -12.93
CA LEU A 69 -13.03 -1.13 -11.67
C LEU A 69 -14.09 -2.21 -11.90
N GLU A 70 -14.03 -3.23 -11.05
CA GLU A 70 -14.94 -4.37 -11.05
C GLU A 70 -15.40 -4.65 -9.63
N ALA A 71 -16.69 -4.91 -9.46
CA ALA A 71 -17.26 -5.37 -8.22
C ALA A 71 -18.41 -6.32 -8.53
N ARG A 72 -18.72 -7.20 -7.57
CA ARG A 72 -19.82 -8.16 -7.72
C ARG A 72 -21.15 -7.41 -7.94
N ASP A 73 -21.94 -7.90 -8.87
CA ASP A 73 -23.27 -7.36 -9.23
C ASP A 73 -23.25 -5.91 -9.76
N MET A 74 -22.09 -5.44 -10.22
CA MET A 74 -21.90 -4.15 -10.88
C MET A 74 -21.37 -4.34 -12.31
N GLU A 75 -21.78 -3.47 -13.23
CA GLU A 75 -21.16 -3.41 -14.57
C GLU A 75 -19.70 -2.94 -14.45
N ARG A 76 -18.79 -3.51 -15.24
CA ARG A 76 -17.38 -3.09 -15.27
C ARG A 76 -17.28 -1.66 -15.79
N ILE A 77 -16.52 -0.82 -15.11
CA ILE A 77 -16.26 0.57 -15.55
C ILE A 77 -14.77 0.80 -15.80
N SER A 78 -14.46 1.62 -16.79
CA SER A 78 -13.09 1.93 -17.23
C SER A 78 -12.85 3.44 -17.17
N VAL A 79 -11.71 3.84 -16.61
CA VAL A 79 -11.30 5.23 -16.44
C VAL A 79 -9.93 5.43 -17.08
N PRO A 80 -9.74 6.37 -18.02
CA PRO A 80 -8.42 6.60 -18.58
C PRO A 80 -7.47 7.14 -17.50
N VAL A 81 -6.24 6.62 -17.45
CA VAL A 81 -5.21 7.10 -16.51
C VAL A 81 -4.83 8.55 -16.82
N LYS A 82 -4.80 8.89 -18.12
CA LYS A 82 -4.70 10.28 -18.58
C LYS A 82 -6.10 10.87 -18.64
N LEU A 83 -6.52 11.50 -17.56
CA LEU A 83 -7.84 12.12 -17.47
C LEU A 83 -7.94 13.37 -18.37
N PRO A 84 -9.15 13.71 -18.85
CA PRO A 84 -9.37 14.96 -19.58
C PRO A 84 -9.00 16.18 -18.72
N GLU A 85 -8.24 17.12 -19.27
CA GLU A 85 -7.81 18.33 -18.55
C GLU A 85 -8.98 19.21 -18.08
N LYS A 86 -10.13 19.11 -18.76
CA LYS A 86 -11.38 19.77 -18.39
C LYS A 86 -12.00 19.24 -17.09
N ASN A 87 -11.65 18.04 -16.66
CA ASN A 87 -12.17 17.50 -15.40
C ASN A 87 -11.64 18.36 -14.25
N PRO A 88 -12.47 18.71 -13.25
CA PRO A 88 -12.02 19.59 -12.18
C PRO A 88 -10.91 18.94 -11.35
N VAL A 89 -9.94 19.75 -10.90
CA VAL A 89 -9.05 19.36 -9.80
C VAL A 89 -9.78 19.67 -8.50
N ARG A 90 -9.89 18.67 -7.64
CA ARG A 90 -10.53 18.80 -6.32
C ARG A 90 -9.48 18.88 -5.23
N ASN A 91 -9.72 19.75 -4.26
CA ASN A 91 -8.98 19.76 -3.00
C ASN A 91 -9.51 18.61 -2.14
N CYS A 92 -8.59 17.80 -1.61
CA CYS A 92 -8.87 16.59 -0.87
C CYS A 92 -8.16 16.62 0.48
N ARG A 93 -8.67 15.86 1.45
CA ARG A 93 -8.05 15.72 2.77
C ARG A 93 -7.78 14.26 3.11
N VAL A 94 -6.49 13.93 3.21
CA VAL A 94 -5.98 12.58 3.45
C VAL A 94 -5.18 12.56 4.75
N PHE A 95 -5.66 11.82 5.75
CA PHE A 95 -5.09 11.79 7.11
C PHE A 95 -4.85 13.18 7.73
N GLY A 96 -5.74 14.13 7.45
CA GLY A 96 -5.65 15.50 7.99
C GLY A 96 -4.69 16.43 7.23
N GLN A 97 -4.08 15.95 6.14
CA GLN A 97 -3.22 16.73 5.26
C GLN A 97 -3.95 17.03 3.95
N ASP A 98 -3.70 18.22 3.40
CA ASP A 98 -4.30 18.67 2.15
C ASP A 98 -3.52 18.09 0.95
N ILE A 99 -4.24 17.62 -0.06
CA ILE A 99 -3.70 17.11 -1.33
C ILE A 99 -4.73 17.34 -2.43
N GLN A 100 -4.32 17.25 -3.70
CA GLN A 100 -5.21 17.40 -4.84
C GLN A 100 -5.47 16.08 -5.56
N GLY A 101 -6.55 16.05 -6.34
CA GLY A 101 -6.84 14.96 -7.27
C GLY A 101 -7.74 15.42 -8.40
N ARG A 102 -7.45 14.94 -9.61
CA ARG A 102 -8.26 15.17 -10.80
C ARG A 102 -9.48 14.27 -10.76
N ASP A 103 -10.66 14.85 -10.94
CA ASP A 103 -11.92 14.12 -10.91
C ASP A 103 -12.04 13.10 -12.06
N CYS A 104 -12.54 11.90 -11.77
CA CYS A 104 -12.68 10.82 -12.76
C CYS A 104 -13.99 10.87 -13.56
N GLY A 105 -14.88 11.82 -13.28
CA GLY A 105 -16.16 12.02 -13.97
C GLY A 105 -17.36 11.46 -13.19
N ASP A 106 -18.55 11.92 -13.60
CA ASP A 106 -19.81 11.61 -12.90
C ASP A 106 -20.23 10.14 -13.02
N GLU A 107 -19.89 9.49 -14.12
CA GLU A 107 -20.18 8.06 -14.32
C GLU A 107 -19.47 7.19 -13.27
N VAL A 108 -18.18 7.49 -13.02
CA VAL A 108 -17.38 6.80 -12.01
C VAL A 108 -17.85 7.13 -10.59
N ALA A 109 -18.21 8.40 -10.34
CA ALA A 109 -18.79 8.83 -9.08
C ALA A 109 -20.09 8.07 -8.77
N GLN A 110 -21.00 7.98 -9.76
CA GLN A 110 -22.25 7.24 -9.62
C GLN A 110 -22.01 5.75 -9.40
N TRP A 111 -21.05 5.15 -10.12
CA TRP A 111 -20.69 3.75 -9.94
C TRP A 111 -20.24 3.44 -8.51
N ILE A 112 -19.34 4.24 -7.95
CA ILE A 112 -18.82 4.04 -6.58
C ILE A 112 -19.92 4.27 -5.55
N THR A 113 -20.68 5.35 -5.70
CA THR A 113 -21.79 5.69 -4.80
C THR A 113 -22.84 4.58 -4.77
N THR A 114 -23.19 4.03 -5.94
CA THR A 114 -24.14 2.92 -6.07
C THR A 114 -23.61 1.65 -5.41
N PHE A 115 -22.35 1.29 -5.67
CA PHE A 115 -21.74 0.09 -5.11
C PHE A 115 -21.64 0.11 -3.57
N LEU A 116 -21.26 1.27 -3.02
CA LEU A 116 -21.15 1.46 -1.57
C LEU A 116 -22.52 1.63 -0.91
N ASN A 117 -23.55 2.01 -1.68
CA ASN A 117 -24.87 2.38 -1.16
C ASN A 117 -24.74 3.42 -0.04
N SER A 118 -23.95 4.46 -0.32
CA SER A 118 -23.53 5.48 0.64
C SER A 118 -23.93 6.88 0.18
N GLU A 119 -23.58 7.88 0.98
CA GLU A 119 -23.54 9.28 0.53
C GLU A 119 -22.70 9.45 -0.76
N PRO A 120 -22.97 10.50 -1.56
CA PRO A 120 -22.25 10.76 -2.80
C PRO A 120 -20.72 10.74 -2.62
N CYS A 121 -20.08 9.90 -3.43
CA CYS A 121 -18.64 9.70 -3.46
C CYS A 121 -18.10 9.92 -4.87
N ARG A 122 -16.86 10.36 -4.96
CA ARG A 122 -16.16 10.58 -6.23
C ARG A 122 -14.80 9.89 -6.21
N LEU A 123 -14.35 9.44 -7.37
CA LEU A 123 -12.98 9.00 -7.57
C LEU A 123 -12.14 10.16 -8.08
N VAL A 124 -10.95 10.33 -7.50
CA VAL A 124 -9.94 11.27 -7.99
C VAL A 124 -8.62 10.57 -8.25
N HIS A 125 -7.84 11.10 -9.19
CA HIS A 125 -6.51 10.63 -9.56
C HIS A 125 -5.43 11.69 -9.28
N PHE A 126 -4.31 11.28 -8.71
CA PHE A 126 -3.16 12.16 -8.48
C PHE A 126 -2.35 12.31 -9.78
N GLU A 127 -2.07 13.56 -10.18
CA GLU A 127 -1.27 13.87 -11.37
C GLU A 127 0.12 14.38 -10.95
N SER A 128 1.16 14.10 -11.75
CA SER A 128 2.56 14.36 -11.37
C SER A 128 2.94 15.83 -11.16
N PHE A 129 2.13 16.78 -11.66
CA PHE A 129 2.35 18.21 -11.40
C PHE A 129 1.73 18.67 -10.07
N MET A 130 0.89 17.84 -9.44
CA MET A 130 0.29 18.14 -8.14
C MET A 130 1.33 17.98 -7.04
N ALA A 131 1.20 18.78 -5.98
CA ALA A 131 2.08 18.65 -4.82
C ALA A 131 1.76 17.35 -4.06
N PRO A 132 2.74 16.45 -3.86
CA PRO A 132 2.55 15.24 -3.07
C PRO A 132 2.55 15.56 -1.56
N ARG A 133 2.09 14.59 -0.76
CA ARG A 133 2.23 14.65 0.70
C ARG A 133 3.63 14.21 1.11
N LYS A 134 4.10 14.73 2.24
CA LYS A 134 5.38 14.31 2.84
C LYS A 134 5.13 13.22 3.88
N SER A 135 5.84 12.12 3.73
CA SER A 135 5.79 10.98 4.65
C SER A 135 6.18 11.39 6.07
N LYS A 136 7.13 12.33 6.19
CA LYS A 136 7.62 12.87 7.47
C LYS A 136 6.54 13.57 8.30
N ASP A 137 5.56 14.20 7.65
CA ASP A 137 4.45 14.86 8.31
C ASP A 137 3.47 13.85 8.95
N SER A 138 3.58 12.56 8.57
CA SER A 138 2.87 11.45 9.21
C SER A 138 3.73 10.72 10.23
N ILE A 139 5.00 10.43 9.90
CA ILE A 139 5.97 9.78 10.81
C ILE A 139 7.34 10.45 10.68
N ALA A 140 7.82 11.07 11.76
CA ALA A 140 9.03 11.91 11.75
C ALA A 140 10.34 11.21 11.34
N LEU A 141 10.36 9.88 11.32
CA LEU A 141 11.51 9.05 10.91
C LEU A 141 11.76 9.06 9.40
N PHE A 142 10.77 9.45 8.58
CA PHE A 142 10.97 9.64 7.15
C PHE A 142 11.78 10.91 6.85
N ARG A 143 12.45 10.94 5.70
CA ARG A 143 13.17 12.11 5.21
C ARG A 143 12.20 13.16 4.68
N ASN A 144 12.68 14.39 4.58
CA ASN A 144 11.90 15.49 3.97
C ASN A 144 11.60 15.25 2.48
N THR A 145 12.38 14.39 1.82
CA THR A 145 12.27 14.03 0.39
C THR A 145 11.37 12.82 0.16
N ASP A 146 10.91 12.14 1.22
CA ASP A 146 10.07 10.95 1.08
C ASP A 146 8.62 11.37 0.88
N GLU A 147 8.13 11.22 -0.34
CA GLU A 147 6.83 11.72 -0.79
C GLU A 147 5.86 10.59 -1.14
N VAL A 148 4.57 10.82 -0.90
CA VAL A 148 3.48 9.91 -1.22
C VAL A 148 2.28 10.69 -1.72
N ALA A 149 1.48 10.07 -2.60
CA ALA A 149 0.16 10.58 -2.95
C ALA A 149 -0.85 10.23 -1.84
N TYR A 150 -1.69 9.22 -2.09
CA TYR A 150 -2.73 8.77 -1.16
C TYR A 150 -2.37 7.61 -0.20
N PRO A 151 -1.21 6.91 -0.27
CA PRO A 151 -0.81 5.99 0.80
C PRO A 151 -0.77 6.67 2.18
N ASP A 152 -0.97 5.87 3.25
CA ASP A 152 -0.96 6.34 4.64
C ASP A 152 0.30 7.13 5.00
N CYS A 153 1.48 6.55 4.78
CA CYS A 153 2.75 7.22 5.11
C CYS A 153 3.98 6.75 4.35
N SER A 154 3.92 5.67 3.54
CA SER A 154 5.10 5.12 2.87
C SER A 154 4.77 4.61 1.47
N PRO A 155 5.70 4.75 0.51
CA PRO A 155 5.52 4.22 -0.83
C PRO A 155 5.53 2.68 -0.86
N VAL A 156 6.32 2.03 0.01
CA VAL A 156 6.54 0.59 0.00
C VAL A 156 6.34 0.00 1.40
N LEU A 157 5.46 -0.99 1.49
CA LEU A 157 5.31 -1.88 2.63
C LEU A 157 5.78 -3.28 2.24
N ILE A 158 6.72 -3.84 3.00
CA ILE A 158 7.23 -5.20 2.82
C ILE A 158 6.81 -6.05 4.01
N ILE A 159 6.41 -7.30 3.74
CA ILE A 159 6.09 -8.34 4.72
C ILE A 159 6.76 -9.63 4.25
N SER A 160 7.23 -10.47 5.17
CA SER A 160 7.67 -11.82 4.81
C SER A 160 6.56 -12.88 4.89
N GLU A 161 6.66 -13.91 4.07
CA GLU A 161 5.79 -15.09 4.13
C GLU A 161 5.93 -15.79 5.49
N ALA A 162 7.15 -15.87 6.03
CA ALA A 162 7.39 -16.43 7.36
C ALA A 162 6.67 -15.65 8.47
N SER A 163 6.60 -14.31 8.40
CA SER A 163 5.78 -13.50 9.33
C SER A 163 4.30 -13.82 9.19
N MET A 164 3.80 -14.03 7.97
CA MET A 164 2.42 -14.43 7.73
C MET A 164 2.11 -15.81 8.30
N ASP A 165 3.00 -16.77 8.12
CA ASP A 165 2.87 -18.12 8.65
C ASP A 165 2.91 -18.15 10.17
N ASP A 166 3.83 -17.39 10.78
CA ASP A 166 3.94 -17.24 12.24
C ASP A 166 2.65 -16.68 12.86
N LEU A 167 2.05 -15.66 12.24
CA LEU A 167 0.77 -15.11 12.66
C LEU A 167 -0.36 -16.12 12.45
N ASN A 168 -0.42 -16.73 11.27
CA ASN A 168 -1.46 -17.69 10.93
C ASN A 168 -1.41 -18.91 11.85
N ALA A 169 -0.24 -19.37 12.31
CA ALA A 169 -0.13 -20.45 13.29
C ALA A 169 -0.82 -20.14 14.62
N LYS A 170 -0.95 -18.86 14.99
CA LYS A 170 -1.58 -18.39 16.23
C LYS A 170 -3.07 -18.04 16.10
N LEU A 171 -3.61 -18.10 14.89
CA LEU A 171 -5.00 -17.75 14.59
C LEU A 171 -5.88 -19.00 14.40
N GLU A 172 -7.09 -18.98 14.95
CA GLU A 172 -8.11 -19.98 14.64
C GLU A 172 -8.56 -19.83 13.17
N LYS A 173 -8.98 -18.62 12.79
CA LYS A 173 -9.31 -18.26 11.41
C LYS A 173 -8.11 -17.61 10.73
N LYS A 174 -7.53 -18.32 9.77
CA LYS A 174 -6.36 -17.82 9.03
C LYS A 174 -6.71 -16.56 8.24
N VAL A 175 -5.77 -15.62 8.23
CA VAL A 175 -5.85 -14.39 7.44
C VAL A 175 -5.01 -14.51 6.19
N LYS A 176 -5.38 -13.74 5.17
CA LYS A 176 -4.64 -13.66 3.93
C LYS A 176 -3.75 -12.42 3.95
N ILE A 177 -2.71 -12.45 3.15
CA ILE A 177 -1.81 -11.32 2.94
C ILE A 177 -2.52 -10.03 2.47
N GLN A 178 -3.67 -10.16 1.79
CA GLN A 178 -4.53 -9.03 1.40
C GLN A 178 -5.07 -8.25 2.62
N ASN A 179 -5.16 -8.87 3.80
CA ASN A 179 -5.51 -8.17 5.05
C ASN A 179 -4.46 -7.11 5.41
N PHE A 180 -3.19 -7.33 5.06
CA PHE A 180 -2.08 -6.44 5.42
C PHE A 180 -1.60 -5.53 4.30
N ARG A 181 -2.06 -5.78 3.07
CA ARG A 181 -1.88 -4.93 1.87
C ARG A 181 -0.43 -4.53 1.59
N PRO A 182 0.58 -5.43 1.73
CA PRO A 182 1.93 -5.08 1.36
C PRO A 182 2.05 -4.83 -0.14
N ASN A 183 3.10 -4.10 -0.51
CA ASN A 183 3.51 -3.95 -1.90
C ASN A 183 4.34 -5.16 -2.36
N ILE A 184 5.18 -5.68 -1.46
CA ILE A 184 6.14 -6.75 -1.71
C ILE A 184 5.98 -7.79 -0.60
N LEU A 185 5.77 -9.05 -0.99
CA LEU A 185 5.88 -10.21 -0.11
C LEU A 185 7.25 -10.84 -0.35
N VAL A 186 8.01 -11.13 0.71
CA VAL A 186 9.34 -11.76 0.60
C VAL A 186 9.29 -13.16 1.19
N THR A 187 9.91 -14.13 0.53
CA THR A 187 9.99 -15.53 0.98
C THR A 187 11.40 -15.86 1.46
N ASP A 188 11.64 -17.10 1.91
CA ASP A 188 12.98 -17.62 2.24
C ASP A 188 13.77 -16.79 3.28
N CYS A 189 13.08 -16.23 4.28
CA CYS A 189 13.68 -15.59 5.46
C CYS A 189 12.99 -16.05 6.76
N SER A 190 13.57 -15.69 7.90
CA SER A 190 12.95 -15.98 9.21
C SER A 190 11.72 -15.11 9.44
N ALA A 191 10.80 -15.54 10.30
CA ALA A 191 9.66 -14.73 10.69
C ALA A 191 10.14 -13.40 11.30
N PHE A 192 9.56 -12.30 10.84
CA PHE A 192 9.88 -10.93 11.23
C PHE A 192 11.30 -10.46 10.91
N GLU A 193 12.05 -11.19 10.09
CA GLU A 193 13.40 -10.77 9.69
C GLU A 193 13.38 -9.42 8.96
N GLU A 194 12.28 -9.10 8.28
CA GLU A 194 12.06 -7.81 7.62
C GLU A 194 12.16 -6.61 8.56
N ASP A 195 11.90 -6.79 9.86
CA ASP A 195 12.04 -5.74 10.87
C ASP A 195 13.48 -5.22 10.95
N THR A 196 14.46 -6.06 10.64
CA THR A 196 15.90 -5.78 10.76
C THR A 196 16.52 -5.20 9.48
N TRP A 197 15.78 -5.19 8.37
CA TRP A 197 16.30 -4.73 7.09
C TRP A 197 16.37 -3.21 7.04
N GLU A 198 17.57 -2.67 7.01
CA GLU A 198 17.84 -1.24 6.89
C GLU A 198 17.94 -0.89 5.41
N ASP A 199 19.13 -0.91 4.82
CA ASP A 199 19.31 -0.66 3.41
C ASP A 199 19.24 -1.98 2.60
N ILE A 200 18.36 -2.04 1.61
CA ILE A 200 18.17 -3.22 0.76
C ILE A 200 18.19 -2.88 -0.73
N LEU A 201 18.59 -3.86 -1.52
CA LEU A 201 18.53 -3.84 -2.98
C LEU A 201 17.68 -5.01 -3.47
N ILE A 202 16.70 -4.72 -4.31
CA ILE A 202 15.88 -5.71 -5.02
C ILE A 202 15.87 -5.30 -6.49
N GLY A 203 16.33 -6.17 -7.39
CA GLY A 203 16.52 -5.80 -8.80
C GLY A 203 17.42 -4.56 -8.92
N ASP A 204 16.90 -3.49 -9.53
CA ASP A 204 17.59 -2.19 -9.65
C ASP A 204 17.17 -1.15 -8.61
N VAL A 205 16.34 -1.56 -7.63
CA VAL A 205 15.69 -0.64 -6.67
C VAL A 205 16.41 -0.68 -5.34
N GLU A 206 17.00 0.45 -4.96
CA GLU A 206 17.58 0.68 -3.63
C GLU A 206 16.51 1.26 -2.71
N MET A 207 16.34 0.66 -1.53
CA MET A 207 15.35 1.07 -0.55
C MET A 207 15.93 1.12 0.85
N LYS A 208 15.44 2.07 1.65
CA LYS A 208 15.79 2.25 3.04
C LYS A 208 14.61 1.96 3.96
N GLY A 209 14.76 0.94 4.79
CA GLY A 209 13.83 0.58 5.84
C GLY A 209 13.75 1.69 6.87
N THR A 210 12.54 2.20 7.10
CA THR A 210 12.32 3.37 7.96
C THR A 210 11.75 2.97 9.31
N VAL A 211 10.58 2.34 9.31
CA VAL A 211 9.80 2.13 10.54
C VAL A 211 8.87 0.93 10.34
N CYS A 212 8.61 0.17 11.40
CA CYS A 212 7.68 -0.95 11.34
C CYS A 212 6.24 -0.44 11.09
N CYS A 213 5.41 -1.24 10.43
CA CYS A 213 4.03 -0.86 10.14
C CYS A 213 3.14 -1.17 11.35
N GLY A 214 2.73 -0.13 12.07
CA GLY A 214 1.70 -0.21 13.10
C GLY A 214 0.34 -0.57 12.48
N ARG A 215 -0.23 -1.71 12.89
CA ARG A 215 -1.47 -2.23 12.31
C ARG A 215 -2.70 -1.65 12.98
N CYS A 216 -3.71 -1.39 12.16
CA CYS A 216 -5.00 -0.83 12.57
C CYS A 216 -6.14 -1.80 12.27
N ILE A 217 -7.37 -1.39 12.63
CA ILE A 217 -8.60 -2.16 12.41
C ILE A 217 -8.81 -2.58 10.96
N LEU A 218 -8.21 -1.91 9.97
CA LEU A 218 -8.35 -2.30 8.57
C LEU A 218 -7.88 -3.75 8.30
N THR A 219 -6.91 -4.24 9.08
CA THR A 219 -6.42 -5.63 8.98
C THR A 219 -7.50 -6.67 9.28
N THR A 220 -8.56 -6.29 9.98
CA THR A 220 -9.64 -7.18 10.39
C THR A 220 -10.81 -7.21 9.40
N VAL A 221 -10.75 -6.40 8.33
CA VAL A 221 -11.72 -6.49 7.23
C VAL A 221 -11.41 -7.74 6.41
N ASN A 222 -12.39 -8.63 6.26
CA ASN A 222 -12.27 -9.77 5.37
C ASN A 222 -12.22 -9.29 3.91
N PRO A 223 -11.15 -9.61 3.14
CA PRO A 223 -10.98 -9.12 1.78
C PRO A 223 -11.99 -9.70 0.78
N ASP A 224 -12.59 -10.86 1.08
CA ASP A 224 -13.55 -11.52 0.18
C ASP A 224 -15.00 -11.09 0.45
N THR A 225 -15.31 -10.64 1.68
CA THR A 225 -16.69 -10.31 2.08
C THR A 225 -16.90 -8.85 2.48
N GLY A 226 -15.82 -8.08 2.72
CA GLY A 226 -15.92 -6.70 3.20
C GLY A 226 -16.46 -6.59 4.63
N VAL A 227 -16.53 -7.68 5.39
CA VAL A 227 -17.04 -7.69 6.77
C VAL A 227 -15.89 -7.47 7.75
N ILE A 228 -16.07 -6.55 8.70
CA ILE A 228 -15.12 -6.31 9.80
C ILE A 228 -15.29 -7.43 10.84
N ASP A 229 -14.20 -8.13 11.14
CA ASP A 229 -14.02 -8.81 12.43
C ASP A 229 -13.56 -7.76 13.45
N ARG A 230 -14.23 -7.58 14.59
CA ARG A 230 -13.83 -6.50 15.53
C ARG A 230 -12.61 -6.86 16.39
N LYS A 231 -12.07 -8.07 16.26
CA LYS A 231 -10.97 -8.58 17.09
C LYS A 231 -9.77 -9.01 16.25
N GLU A 232 -9.95 -9.98 15.36
CA GLU A 232 -8.83 -10.65 14.70
C GLU A 232 -8.50 -10.08 13.32
N PRO A 233 -7.21 -10.03 12.91
CA PRO A 233 -6.03 -10.58 13.60
C PRO A 233 -5.37 -9.63 14.62
N LEU A 234 -6.04 -8.52 14.95
CA LEU A 234 -5.42 -7.42 15.69
C LEU A 234 -5.23 -7.74 17.18
N GLU A 235 -6.14 -8.46 17.83
CA GLU A 235 -5.96 -8.92 19.21
C GLU A 235 -4.81 -9.91 19.33
N THR A 236 -4.73 -10.90 18.43
CA THR A 236 -3.60 -11.82 18.38
C THR A 236 -2.29 -11.06 18.19
N LEU A 237 -2.20 -10.15 17.23
CA LEU A 237 -1.00 -9.32 17.03
C LEU A 237 -0.65 -8.51 18.28
N LYS A 238 -1.62 -7.91 18.98
CA LYS A 238 -1.38 -7.16 20.23
C LYS A 238 -0.82 -8.02 21.36
N SER A 239 -1.05 -9.34 21.35
CA SER A 239 -0.55 -10.22 22.40
C SER A 239 0.98 -10.43 22.36
N TYR A 240 1.62 -10.28 21.20
CA TYR A 240 3.05 -10.62 21.05
C TYR A 240 3.86 -9.69 20.13
N ARG A 241 3.22 -8.71 19.47
CA ARG A 241 3.88 -7.81 18.51
C ARG A 241 3.74 -6.33 18.88
N LEU A 242 3.62 -5.99 20.16
CA LEU A 242 3.71 -4.58 20.58
C LEU A 242 5.16 -4.10 20.49
N CYS A 243 5.34 -2.80 20.24
CA CYS A 243 6.66 -2.18 20.20
C CYS A 243 7.33 -2.18 21.57
N ASP A 244 8.65 -1.94 21.56
CA ASP A 244 9.38 -1.64 22.79
C ASP A 244 8.77 -0.41 23.50
N PRO A 245 8.75 -0.35 24.85
CA PRO A 245 8.27 0.82 25.58
C PRO A 245 8.89 2.15 25.16
N SER A 246 10.16 2.17 24.74
CA SER A 246 10.85 3.37 24.27
C SER A 246 10.25 3.93 22.96
N GLU A 247 9.67 3.08 22.12
CA GLU A 247 9.08 3.44 20.83
C GLU A 247 7.57 3.73 20.90
N LYS A 248 6.95 3.67 22.10
CA LYS A 248 5.51 3.92 22.28
C LYS A 248 5.04 5.28 21.77
N HIS A 249 5.93 6.28 21.76
CA HIS A 249 5.62 7.60 21.21
C HIS A 249 5.35 7.56 19.70
N ILE A 250 5.86 6.56 18.98
CA ILE A 250 5.64 6.33 17.54
C ILE A 250 4.40 5.47 17.33
N TYR A 251 4.34 4.30 17.96
CA TYR A 251 3.35 3.27 17.63
C TYR A 251 2.12 3.26 18.54
N LYS A 252 2.18 3.95 19.68
CA LYS A 252 1.17 3.95 20.75
C LYS A 252 0.90 2.53 21.24
N THR A 253 -0.24 1.95 20.84
CA THR A 253 -0.68 0.60 21.19
C THR A 253 -0.90 -0.28 19.95
N SER A 254 -0.43 0.18 18.80
CA SER A 254 -0.56 -0.55 17.54
C SER A 254 0.47 -1.67 17.50
N PRO A 255 0.09 -2.92 17.24
CA PRO A 255 1.05 -3.98 17.05
C PRO A 255 1.77 -3.83 15.69
N LEU A 256 3.00 -4.34 15.61
CA LEU A 256 3.92 -4.21 14.49
C LEU A 256 3.88 -5.45 13.62
N PHE A 257 3.66 -5.27 12.33
CA PHE A 257 3.72 -6.37 11.37
C PHE A 257 4.16 -5.83 10.02
N GLY A 258 5.24 -6.31 9.43
CA GLY A 258 5.83 -5.71 8.22
C GLY A 258 6.52 -4.37 8.45
N LYS A 259 7.29 -3.94 7.45
CA LYS A 259 8.15 -2.75 7.54
C LYS A 259 7.95 -1.82 6.35
N TYR A 260 7.97 -0.52 6.63
CA TYR A 260 7.92 0.52 5.63
C TYR A 260 9.31 0.87 5.10
N PHE A 261 9.39 1.07 3.79
CA PHE A 261 10.60 1.41 3.07
C PHE A 261 10.42 2.70 2.26
N ALA A 262 11.39 3.58 2.36
CA ALA A 262 11.58 4.68 1.42
C ALA A 262 12.37 4.18 0.20
N VAL A 263 12.18 4.81 -0.96
CA VAL A 263 12.89 4.45 -2.19
C VAL A 263 14.02 5.46 -2.41
N ASP A 264 15.25 4.96 -2.49
CA ASP A 264 16.47 5.76 -2.70
C ASP A 264 16.82 5.83 -4.18
N ARG A 265 16.66 4.70 -4.88
CA ARG A 265 16.84 4.60 -6.33
C ARG A 265 15.65 3.88 -6.95
N THR A 266 15.03 4.51 -7.94
CA THR A 266 13.97 3.88 -8.73
C THR A 266 14.55 2.93 -9.77
N GLY A 267 13.78 1.92 -10.13
CA GLY A 267 14.23 0.82 -10.99
C GLY A 267 13.12 -0.20 -11.18
N THR A 268 13.48 -1.39 -11.68
CA THR A 268 12.53 -2.48 -11.86
C THR A 268 12.76 -3.56 -10.83
N ILE A 269 11.66 -4.12 -10.31
CA ILE A 269 11.65 -5.36 -9.54
C ILE A 269 10.73 -6.37 -10.21
N GLN A 270 11.07 -7.64 -10.09
CA GLN A 270 10.32 -8.76 -10.62
C GLN A 270 10.15 -9.86 -9.56
N VAL A 271 9.12 -10.67 -9.75
CA VAL A 271 8.94 -11.86 -8.92
C VAL A 271 10.10 -12.80 -9.15
N GLY A 272 10.71 -13.26 -8.07
CA GLY A 272 11.93 -14.08 -8.11
C GLY A 272 13.23 -13.31 -7.96
N ASP A 273 13.21 -11.97 -7.98
CA ASP A 273 14.41 -11.19 -7.69
C ASP A 273 14.89 -11.46 -6.25
N PRO A 274 16.21 -11.61 -6.04
CA PRO A 274 16.80 -11.74 -4.72
C PRO A 274 16.72 -10.41 -3.95
N VAL A 275 16.60 -10.51 -2.63
CA VAL A 275 16.71 -9.37 -1.71
C VAL A 275 18.12 -9.33 -1.11
N TYR A 276 18.88 -8.28 -1.40
CA TYR A 276 20.22 -8.07 -0.83
C TYR A 276 20.18 -7.04 0.29
N LYS A 277 20.89 -7.32 1.39
CA LYS A 277 21.23 -6.28 2.38
C LYS A 277 22.42 -5.49 1.88
N MET A 278 22.30 -4.17 1.82
CA MET A 278 23.41 -3.30 1.47
C MET A 278 24.32 -3.09 2.69
N ILE A 279 25.63 -3.17 2.47
CA ILE A 279 26.64 -2.82 3.48
C ILE A 279 27.45 -1.67 2.91
N TRP A 280 27.58 -0.61 3.69
CA TRP A 280 28.44 0.52 3.38
C TRP A 280 29.76 0.31 4.12
N GLU A 281 30.87 0.25 3.38
CA GLU A 281 32.25 0.29 3.91
C GLU A 281 32.72 1.72 4.16
#